data_AF-A0A7R9AJI9-F1
#
_entry.id   AF-A0A7R9AJI9-F1
#
_cell.length_a   1.000
_cell.length_b   1.000
_cell.length_c   1.000
_cell.angle_alpha   90.00
_cell.angle_beta   90.00
_cell.angle_gamma   90.00
#
_symmetry.space_group_name_H-M   'P 1'
#
loop_
_entity.id
_entity.type
_entity.pdbx_description
1 polymer ?
#
loop_
_entity_poly.entity_id
_entity_poly.type
_entity_poly.pdbx_seq_one_letter_code
_entity_poly.pdbx_strand_id
1 'polypeptide(L)'
;SLASGIRRGKRSPDGNGTEEYSPHRWEYSQDPLYGPLLSRMDAYFAGLGVEGRGCKERVACEAAARPERFRPVADVLVKPLRTMDELERPGYHRGYVFRLFQYYWAASKGRSREDCAAEYPQCSTSLEEILDSRALESWQNLGSYLDVKLVDR
;
A
#
# COMPACT_ATOMS: atom_id res chain seq x y z
N SER A 1 38.05 20.68 -19.98
CA SER A 1 36.78 20.11 -20.48
C SER A 1 36.57 18.72 -19.88
N LEU A 2 35.72 18.61 -18.86
CA LEU A 2 35.38 17.34 -18.21
C LEU A 2 33.88 17.10 -18.41
N ALA A 3 33.54 16.20 -19.33
CA ALA A 3 32.19 15.74 -19.54
C ALA A 3 31.82 14.73 -18.44
N SER A 4 30.99 15.16 -17.49
CA SER A 4 30.45 14.30 -16.44
C SER A 4 29.24 13.53 -16.99
N GLY A 5 29.42 12.24 -17.21
CA GLY A 5 28.37 11.33 -17.65
C GLY A 5 27.35 11.09 -16.53
N ILE A 6 26.13 11.61 -16.72
CA ILE A 6 24.96 11.32 -15.90
C ILE A 6 24.61 9.83 -16.07
N ARG A 7 24.82 9.01 -15.04
CA ARG A 7 24.29 7.65 -14.98
C ARG A 7 22.76 7.72 -14.83
N ARG A 8 22.06 7.67 -15.98
CA ARG A 8 20.62 7.43 -16.01
C ARG A 8 20.35 6.06 -15.38
N GLY A 9 19.65 6.04 -14.25
CA GLY A 9 19.11 4.82 -13.67
C GLY A 9 18.29 4.08 -14.73
N LYS A 10 18.60 2.80 -14.94
CA LYS A 10 17.88 1.93 -15.88
C LYS A 10 16.40 1.90 -15.47
N ARG A 11 15.55 2.41 -16.34
CA ARG A 11 14.10 2.15 -16.30
C ARG A 11 13.92 0.66 -16.60
N SER A 12 13.25 -0.07 -15.71
CA SER A 12 12.87 -1.47 -15.94
C SER A 12 12.05 -1.58 -17.22
N PRO A 13 12.27 -2.56 -18.12
CA PRO A 13 11.68 -2.58 -19.45
C PRO A 13 10.26 -3.17 -19.51
N ASP A 14 9.73 -3.67 -18.41
CA ASP A 14 8.44 -4.38 -18.43
C ASP A 14 7.29 -3.40 -18.13
N GLY A 15 6.61 -2.99 -19.19
CA GLY A 15 5.41 -2.14 -19.20
C GLY A 15 4.16 -2.82 -18.63
N ASN A 16 4.30 -3.53 -17.52
CA ASN A 16 3.21 -4.00 -16.68
C ASN A 16 3.75 -4.04 -15.23
N GLY A 17 3.72 -2.88 -14.57
CA GLY A 17 4.48 -2.63 -13.35
C GLY A 17 3.87 -3.27 -12.11
N THR A 18 4.13 -4.56 -11.88
CA THR A 18 3.91 -5.17 -10.57
C THR A 18 4.96 -4.63 -9.59
N GLU A 19 4.57 -3.68 -8.75
CA GLU A 19 5.39 -3.13 -7.67
C GLU A 19 5.71 -4.27 -6.69
N GLU A 20 6.86 -4.95 -6.85
CA GLU A 20 7.27 -6.03 -5.94
C GLU A 20 7.82 -5.46 -4.62
N TYR A 21 7.63 -6.17 -3.51
CA TYR A 21 8.25 -5.80 -2.23
C TYR A 21 9.77 -5.78 -2.35
N SER A 22 10.33 -4.61 -2.10
CA SER A 22 11.76 -4.36 -2.30
C SER A 22 12.21 -3.28 -1.33
N PRO A 23 12.40 -3.60 -0.04
CA PRO A 23 12.69 -2.62 1.02
C PRO A 23 14.04 -1.92 0.84
N HIS A 24 14.90 -2.45 -0.02
CA HIS A 24 16.20 -1.88 -0.38
C HIS A 24 16.13 -0.82 -1.48
N ARG A 25 14.96 -0.61 -2.10
CA ARG A 25 14.79 0.53 -3.01
C ARG A 25 15.05 1.81 -2.22
N TRP A 26 15.74 2.74 -2.86
CA TRP A 26 16.20 3.97 -2.25
C TRP A 26 15.07 4.75 -1.55
N GLU A 27 13.84 4.69 -2.07
CA GLU A 27 12.67 5.36 -1.51
C GLU A 27 12.26 4.82 -0.12
N TYR A 28 12.44 3.51 0.10
CA TYR A 28 12.09 2.83 1.35
C TYR A 28 13.29 2.77 2.30
N SER A 29 14.51 2.68 1.77
CA SER A 29 15.72 2.58 2.59
C SER A 29 16.07 3.87 3.36
N GLN A 30 15.34 4.98 3.14
CA GLN A 30 15.55 6.24 3.85
C GLN A 30 15.05 6.22 5.30
N ASP A 31 14.15 5.29 5.63
CA ASP A 31 13.56 5.17 6.95
C ASP A 31 13.48 3.68 7.35
N PRO A 32 14.30 3.22 8.31
CA PRO A 32 14.35 1.82 8.67
C PRO A 32 13.08 1.33 9.39
N LEU A 33 12.29 2.23 9.99
CA LEU A 33 11.07 1.87 10.72
C LEU A 33 9.88 1.77 9.77
N TYR A 34 9.68 2.78 8.94
CA TYR A 34 8.48 2.88 8.08
C TYR A 34 8.70 2.41 6.65
N GLY A 35 9.94 2.40 6.17
CA GLY A 35 10.28 2.01 4.79
C GLY A 35 9.82 0.60 4.41
N PRO A 36 10.18 -0.44 5.20
CA PRO A 36 9.74 -1.81 4.92
C PRO A 36 8.21 -1.96 4.94
N LEU A 37 7.52 -1.28 5.86
CA LEU A 37 6.06 -1.29 5.92
C LEU A 37 5.45 -0.66 4.67
N LEU A 38 5.97 0.49 4.24
CA LEU A 38 5.51 1.17 3.03
C LEU A 38 5.75 0.31 1.77
N SER A 39 6.93 -0.30 1.64
CA SER A 39 7.24 -1.19 0.51
C SER A 39 6.26 -2.38 0.44
N ARG A 40 5.89 -2.92 1.60
CA ARG A 40 4.93 -4.03 1.69
C ARG A 40 3.52 -3.58 1.27
N MET A 41 3.08 -2.41 1.73
CA MET A 41 1.79 -1.83 1.36
C MET A 41 1.70 -1.55 -0.14
N ASP A 42 2.73 -0.94 -0.73
CA ASP A 42 2.77 -0.66 -2.18
C ASP A 42 2.69 -1.97 -2.99
N ALA A 43 3.37 -3.03 -2.52
CA ALA A 43 3.28 -4.34 -3.17
C ALA A 43 1.89 -4.98 -3.08
N TYR A 44 1.19 -4.82 -1.96
CA TYR A 44 -0.20 -5.28 -1.85
C TYR A 44 -1.14 -4.52 -2.78
N PHE A 45 -1.01 -3.20 -2.85
CA PHE A 45 -1.83 -2.42 -3.77
C PHE A 45 -1.56 -2.79 -5.24
N ALA A 46 -0.30 -3.01 -5.60
CA ALA A 46 0.04 -3.48 -6.95
C ALA A 46 -0.52 -4.88 -7.23
N GLY A 47 -0.44 -5.80 -6.27
CA GLY A 47 -1.05 -7.13 -6.40
C GLY A 47 -2.57 -7.11 -6.57
N LEU A 48 -3.24 -6.11 -5.99
CA LEU A 48 -4.67 -5.86 -6.16
C LEU A 48 -5.01 -5.05 -7.43
N GLY A 49 -4.01 -4.61 -8.21
CA GLY A 49 -4.22 -3.73 -9.36
C GLY A 49 -4.72 -2.33 -8.99
N VAL A 50 -4.47 -1.88 -7.76
CA VAL A 50 -4.92 -0.58 -7.25
C VAL A 50 -3.88 0.49 -7.58
N GLU A 51 -4.18 1.27 -8.60
CA GLU A 51 -3.35 2.39 -9.03
C GLU A 51 -3.88 3.74 -8.54
N GLY A 52 -2.97 4.71 -8.40
CA GLY A 52 -3.31 6.06 -7.97
C GLY A 52 -3.47 6.21 -6.46
N ARG A 53 -2.91 7.32 -5.93
CA ARG A 53 -2.89 7.59 -4.48
C ARG A 53 -4.28 7.53 -3.86
N GLY A 54 -5.25 8.15 -4.52
CA GLY A 54 -6.61 8.24 -4.00
C GLY A 54 -7.35 6.91 -3.91
N CYS A 55 -7.08 5.98 -4.83
CA CYS A 55 -7.65 4.64 -4.75
C CYS A 55 -6.97 3.81 -3.66
N LYS A 56 -5.65 3.90 -3.52
CA LYS A 56 -4.92 3.24 -2.42
C LYS A 56 -5.46 3.69 -1.05
N GLU A 57 -5.70 4.99 -0.88
CA GLU A 57 -6.33 5.55 0.32
C GLU A 57 -7.78 5.07 0.50
N ARG A 58 -8.62 5.10 -0.55
CA ARG A 58 -10.00 4.60 -0.51
C ARG A 58 -10.07 3.13 -0.07
N VAL A 59 -9.22 2.28 -0.66
CA VAL A 59 -9.14 0.86 -0.32
C VAL A 59 -8.76 0.66 1.15
N ALA A 60 -7.78 1.41 1.67
CA ALA A 60 -7.42 1.36 3.08
C ALA A 60 -8.59 1.78 3.99
N CYS A 61 -9.35 2.81 3.60
CA CYS A 61 -10.55 3.25 4.31
C CYS A 61 -11.64 2.18 4.32
N GLU A 62 -12.03 1.67 3.15
CA GLU A 62 -13.11 0.69 3.01
C GLU A 62 -12.77 -0.65 3.68
N ALA A 63 -11.51 -1.11 3.55
CA ALA A 63 -11.01 -2.29 4.26
C ALA A 63 -11.08 -2.11 5.79
N ALA A 64 -10.75 -0.92 6.30
CA ALA A 64 -10.79 -0.64 7.73
C ALA A 64 -12.21 -0.44 8.28
N ALA A 65 -13.16 0.00 7.45
CA ALA A 65 -14.57 0.17 7.80
C ALA A 65 -15.30 -1.17 7.99
N ARG A 66 -14.95 -2.19 7.19
CA ARG A 66 -15.57 -3.52 7.23
C ARG A 66 -14.52 -4.64 7.16
N PRO A 67 -13.64 -4.77 8.16
CA PRO A 67 -12.49 -5.66 8.10
C PRO A 67 -12.88 -7.12 7.88
N GLU A 68 -13.91 -7.62 8.58
CA GLU A 68 -14.36 -9.02 8.44
C GLU A 68 -14.91 -9.34 7.05
N ARG A 69 -15.50 -8.36 6.35
CA ARG A 69 -16.02 -8.55 4.99
C ARG A 69 -14.89 -8.66 3.96
N PHE A 70 -13.79 -7.97 4.20
CA PHE A 70 -12.69 -7.83 3.24
C PHE A 70 -11.46 -8.66 3.61
N ARG A 71 -11.62 -9.70 4.44
CA ARG A 71 -10.54 -10.65 4.68
C ARG A 71 -10.29 -11.48 3.42
N PRO A 72 -9.03 -11.80 3.08
CA PRO A 72 -7.80 -11.53 3.85
C PRO A 72 -7.16 -10.15 3.59
N VAL A 73 -7.64 -9.36 2.62
CA VAL A 73 -7.06 -8.04 2.28
C VAL A 73 -7.01 -7.08 3.48
N ALA A 74 -8.05 -7.05 4.30
CA ALA A 74 -8.07 -6.23 5.50
C ALA A 74 -6.97 -6.63 6.50
N ASP A 75 -6.66 -7.92 6.64
CA ASP A 75 -5.62 -8.38 7.57
C ASP A 75 -4.23 -7.86 7.17
N VAL A 76 -4.00 -7.62 5.88
CA VAL A 76 -2.68 -7.32 5.35
C VAL A 76 -2.48 -5.82 5.13
N LEU A 77 -3.55 -5.11 4.79
CA LEU A 77 -3.54 -3.65 4.63
C LEU A 77 -3.79 -2.92 5.94
N VAL A 78 -4.72 -3.39 6.78
CA VAL A 78 -5.21 -2.61 7.93
C VAL A 78 -4.50 -2.98 9.22
N LYS A 79 -4.19 -4.27 9.44
CA LYS A 79 -3.53 -4.71 10.68
C LYS A 79 -2.20 -3.99 10.93
N PRO A 80 -1.28 -3.83 9.93
CA PRO A 80 -0.04 -3.09 10.15
C PRO A 80 -0.28 -1.62 10.50
N LEU A 81 -1.32 -1.00 9.91
CA LEU A 81 -1.67 0.39 10.19
C LEU A 81 -2.23 0.59 11.60
N ARG A 82 -2.91 -0.40 12.19
CA ARG A 82 -3.34 -0.33 13.59
C ARG A 82 -2.15 -0.34 14.55
N THR A 83 -1.12 -1.13 14.28
CA THR A 83 0.11 -1.12 15.09
C THR A 83 0.83 0.22 15.05
N MET A 84 0.56 1.06 14.04
CA MET A 84 1.07 2.44 14.00
C MET A 84 0.39 3.38 15.01
N ASP A 85 -0.77 3.03 15.58
CA ASP A 85 -1.41 3.81 16.65
C ASP A 85 -0.49 3.91 17.90
N GLU A 86 0.39 2.92 18.07
CA GLU A 86 1.37 2.84 19.17
C GLU A 86 2.70 3.54 18.83
N LEU A 87 2.91 3.94 17.57
CA LEU A 87 4.15 4.55 17.11
C LEU A 87 4.10 6.07 17.20
N GLU A 88 5.16 6.68 17.70
CA GLU A 88 5.29 8.13 17.76
C GLU A 88 5.30 8.72 16.35
N ARG A 89 4.55 9.81 16.14
CA ARG A 89 4.55 10.52 14.86
C ARG A 89 5.95 11.11 14.62
N PRO A 90 6.61 10.83 13.48
CA PRO A 90 7.97 11.30 13.27
C PRO A 90 8.04 12.83 13.28
N GLY A 91 8.96 13.36 14.08
CA GLY A 91 9.20 14.79 14.25
C GLY A 91 9.81 15.50 13.03
N TYR A 92 10.19 14.77 11.97
CA TYR A 92 10.77 15.35 10.76
C TYR A 92 10.21 14.72 9.48
N HIS A 93 9.87 15.57 8.51
CA HIS A 93 9.17 15.20 7.28
C HIS A 93 10.13 14.69 6.20
N ARG A 94 10.23 13.37 6.03
CA ARG A 94 10.75 12.78 4.78
C ARG A 94 9.56 12.42 3.87
N GLY A 95 9.54 12.94 2.65
CA GLY A 95 8.36 12.90 1.77
C GLY A 95 7.81 11.49 1.46
N TYR A 96 8.65 10.46 1.43
CA TYR A 96 8.23 9.09 1.10
C TYR A 96 7.43 8.43 2.21
N VAL A 97 7.83 8.62 3.48
CA VAL A 97 7.18 8.03 4.66
C VAL A 97 5.77 8.60 4.85
N PHE A 98 5.51 9.81 4.36
CA PHE A 98 4.19 10.43 4.44
C PHE A 98 3.09 9.61 3.74
N ARG A 99 3.42 8.83 2.69
CA ARG A 99 2.46 7.93 2.04
C ARG A 99 1.89 6.88 3.00
N LEU A 100 2.74 6.31 3.86
CA LEU A 100 2.28 5.33 4.85
C LEU A 100 1.29 5.98 5.84
N PHE A 101 1.59 7.21 6.27
CA PHE A 101 0.69 7.98 7.13
C PHE A 101 -0.63 8.34 6.44
N GLN A 102 -0.62 8.64 5.13
CA GLN A 102 -1.86 8.83 4.37
C GLN A 102 -2.75 7.59 4.40
N TYR A 103 -2.18 6.40 4.20
CA TYR A 103 -2.92 5.14 4.31
C TYR A 103 -3.44 4.91 5.73
N TYR A 104 -2.62 5.21 6.75
CA TYR A 104 -3.02 5.15 8.16
C TYR A 104 -4.22 6.05 8.45
N TRP A 105 -4.19 7.32 8.02
CA TRP A 105 -5.29 8.26 8.22
C TRP A 105 -6.55 7.82 7.47
N ALA A 106 -6.41 7.32 6.25
CA ALA A 106 -7.53 6.76 5.51
C ALA A 106 -8.18 5.58 6.23
N ALA A 107 -7.37 4.66 6.76
CA ALA A 107 -7.86 3.55 7.57
C ALA A 107 -8.51 4.05 8.88
N SER A 108 -8.03 5.15 9.46
CA SER A 108 -8.65 5.76 10.65
C SER A 108 -10.06 6.28 10.36
N LYS A 109 -10.26 6.99 9.23
CA LYS A 109 -11.59 7.43 8.77
C LYS A 109 -12.56 6.26 8.59
N GLY A 110 -12.07 5.16 8.01
CA GLY A 110 -12.84 3.93 7.87
C GLY A 110 -13.27 3.35 9.23
N ARG A 111 -12.36 3.29 10.21
CA ARG A 111 -12.69 2.86 11.59
C ARG A 111 -13.73 3.77 12.25
N SER A 112 -13.67 5.07 11.98
CA SER A 112 -14.64 6.07 12.43
C SER A 112 -15.97 6.04 11.67
N ARG A 113 -16.13 5.13 10.70
CA ARG A 113 -17.34 4.95 9.87
C ARG A 113 -17.69 6.17 9.01
N GLU A 114 -16.67 6.91 8.59
CA GLU A 114 -16.84 7.95 7.57
C GLU A 114 -17.18 7.33 6.21
N ASP A 115 -17.80 8.12 5.31
CA ASP A 115 -18.11 7.69 3.96
C ASP A 115 -16.85 7.72 3.08
N CYS A 116 -16.17 6.58 2.99
CA CYS A 116 -14.95 6.43 2.21
C CYS A 116 -15.12 6.81 0.72
N ALA A 117 -16.32 6.67 0.14
CA ALA A 117 -16.54 7.06 -1.26
C ALA A 117 -16.59 8.58 -1.41
N ALA A 118 -17.21 9.27 -0.45
CA ALA A 118 -17.25 10.73 -0.39
C ALA A 118 -15.89 11.35 -0.04
N GLU A 119 -15.10 10.68 0.82
CA GLU A 119 -13.76 11.13 1.22
C GLU A 119 -12.71 10.96 0.10
N TYR A 120 -12.91 9.98 -0.79
CA TYR A 120 -11.97 9.64 -1.88
C TYR A 120 -12.65 9.57 -3.25
N PRO A 121 -13.28 10.68 -3.73
CA PRO A 121 -14.10 10.69 -4.94
C PRO A 121 -13.30 10.50 -6.24
N GLN A 122 -11.98 10.72 -6.19
CA GLN A 122 -11.05 10.46 -7.31
C GLN A 122 -10.92 8.98 -7.66
N CYS A 123 -11.36 8.07 -6.79
CA CYS A 123 -11.38 6.66 -7.07
C CYS A 123 -12.79 6.24 -7.46
N SER A 124 -13.00 5.85 -8.72
CA SER A 124 -14.31 5.44 -9.23
C SER A 124 -14.72 4.03 -8.81
N THR A 125 -13.75 3.17 -8.49
CA THR A 125 -13.98 1.75 -8.21
C THR A 125 -13.96 1.49 -6.72
N SER A 126 -14.93 0.75 -6.21
CA SER A 126 -14.96 0.33 -4.80
C SER A 126 -14.03 -0.85 -4.54
N LEU A 127 -13.61 -1.05 -3.30
CA LEU A 127 -12.91 -2.25 -2.87
C LEU A 127 -13.73 -3.48 -3.25
N GLU A 128 -15.03 -3.49 -2.98
CA GLU A 128 -15.89 -4.61 -3.37
C GLU A 128 -15.81 -4.93 -4.87
N GLU A 129 -15.89 -3.92 -5.73
CA GLU A 129 -15.72 -4.12 -7.19
C GLU A 129 -14.31 -4.59 -7.57
N ILE A 130 -13.25 -4.10 -6.92
CA ILE A 130 -11.87 -4.58 -7.12
C ILE A 130 -11.83 -6.08 -6.83
N LEU A 131 -12.45 -6.52 -5.75
CA LEU A 131 -12.40 -7.90 -5.28
C LEU A 131 -13.35 -8.84 -6.04
N ASP A 132 -14.51 -8.35 -6.49
CA ASP A 132 -15.54 -9.08 -7.24
C ASP A 132 -15.23 -9.18 -8.74
N SER A 133 -14.36 -8.31 -9.26
CA SER A 133 -13.85 -8.41 -10.63
C SER A 133 -13.07 -9.74 -10.83
N ARG A 134 -12.55 -10.02 -12.03
CA ARG A 134 -11.65 -11.17 -12.31
C ARG A 134 -10.33 -11.15 -11.51
N ALA A 135 -10.31 -10.52 -10.34
CA ALA A 135 -9.29 -10.62 -9.31
C ALA A 135 -9.15 -12.03 -8.73
N LEU A 136 -9.92 -13.05 -9.13
CA LEU A 136 -9.67 -14.43 -8.65
C LEU A 136 -8.22 -14.88 -8.91
N GLU A 137 -7.61 -14.50 -10.03
CA GLU A 137 -6.17 -14.69 -10.28
C GLU A 137 -5.29 -13.78 -9.39
N SER A 138 -5.64 -12.50 -9.26
CA SER A 138 -4.93 -11.54 -8.39
C SER A 138 -4.98 -11.92 -6.90
N TRP A 139 -6.07 -12.53 -6.47
CA TRP A 139 -6.33 -13.07 -5.14
C TRP A 139 -5.62 -14.38 -4.90
N GLN A 140 -5.53 -15.26 -5.91
CA GLN A 140 -4.68 -16.46 -5.84
C GLN A 140 -3.20 -16.06 -5.73
N ASN A 141 -2.78 -15.03 -6.47
CA ASN A 141 -1.43 -14.47 -6.40
C ASN A 141 -1.17 -13.71 -5.09
N LEU A 142 -2.17 -13.00 -4.55
CA LEU A 142 -2.08 -12.39 -3.23
C LEU A 142 -2.04 -13.48 -2.16
N GLY A 143 -2.86 -14.53 -2.28
CA GLY A 143 -2.85 -15.70 -1.39
C GLY A 143 -1.47 -16.35 -1.33
N SER A 144 -0.82 -16.59 -2.46
CA SER A 144 0.56 -17.09 -2.49
C SER A 144 1.57 -16.09 -1.93
N TYR A 145 1.38 -14.79 -2.18
CA TYR A 145 2.23 -13.73 -1.61
C TYR A 145 2.08 -13.58 -0.08
N LEU A 146 0.88 -13.82 0.45
CA LEU A 146 0.58 -13.84 1.88
C LEU A 146 1.10 -15.12 2.54
N ASP A 147 0.95 -16.28 1.90
CA ASP A 147 1.45 -17.56 2.41
C ASP A 147 3.00 -17.61 2.43
N VAL A 148 3.66 -16.96 1.46
CA VAL A 148 5.14 -16.88 1.39
C VAL A 148 5.75 -15.94 2.46
N LYS A 149 4.96 -15.11 3.15
CA LYS A 149 5.47 -14.15 4.17
C LYS A 149 4.81 -14.20 5.54
N LEU A 150 3.90 -15.12 5.80
CA LEU A 150 3.33 -15.31 7.14
C LEU A 150 4.16 -16.24 8.03
N VAL A 151 5.26 -16.78 7.53
CA VAL A 151 6.32 -17.39 8.34
C VAL A 151 7.43 -16.36 8.54
N ASP A 152 7.23 -15.41 9.46
CA ASP A 152 8.36 -14.76 10.13
C ASP A 152 8.32 -15.17 11.60
N ARG A 153 9.45 -15.73 12.02
CA ARG A 153 9.75 -16.46 13.26
C ARG A 153 9.93 -15.53 14.45
#